data_AF-A0A803Y236-F1
#
_entry.id   AF-A0A803Y236-F1
#
_cell.length_a   1.000
_cell.length_b   1.000
_cell.length_c   1.000
_cell.angle_alpha   90.00
_cell.angle_beta   90.00
_cell.angle_gamma   90.00
#
_symmetry.space_group_name_H-M   'P 1'
#
loop_
_entity.id
_entity.type
_entity.pdbx_description
1 polymer ?
#
loop_
_entity_poly.entity_id
_entity_poly.type
_entity_poly.pdbx_seq_one_letter_code
_entity_poly.pdbx_strand_id
1 'polypeptide(L)'
;MAELESLETAAEHERILREIESTDTACIGPTLRSVYDGEEHGRFMEKLEARIRNHDREIEKMCNFHYQGFVDSITELLKVRGEAQKLKNQVTDTNRKLQSEGKELIIAMEELKQCRLQQRNISATVDKLTLCLPVLEMYSKLREQMKSKRHYPALKTLEHLEHTYLPQVSHYRFCKVMVDNIPKLREEIKEVSMSDLKDFLESIRKHSDKIGEMAMKQVRACPVWGRRMVLYGYIKLMVPLDLGSDRTRGNGFKLRQGKFRLDIRRKFFTQRVVRHWNRLPKEAVDAPSLQAFKARMDVALGSLGCWLVTCT
;
A
#
# COMPACT_ATOMS: atom_id res chain seq x y z
N MET A 1 3.55 125.17 38.36
CA MET A 1 3.94 124.58 39.66
C MET A 1 3.01 123.43 40.03
N ALA A 2 1.69 123.61 40.03
CA ALA A 2 0.72 122.52 40.30
C ALA A 2 0.83 121.29 39.38
N GLU A 3 1.17 121.45 38.10
CA GLU A 3 1.39 120.30 37.19
C GLU A 3 2.68 119.52 37.51
N LEU A 4 3.73 120.17 38.01
CA LEU A 4 4.99 119.53 38.40
C LEU A 4 4.84 118.73 39.70
N GLU A 5 4.15 119.28 40.70
CA GLU A 5 3.84 118.58 41.96
C GLU A 5 2.95 117.35 41.72
N SER A 6 1.98 117.44 40.78
CA SER A 6 1.12 116.30 40.43
C SER A 6 1.84 115.15 39.70
N LEU A 7 2.97 115.46 39.03
CA LEU A 7 3.80 114.48 38.34
C LEU A 7 4.74 113.75 39.32
N GLU A 8 5.25 114.47 40.33
CA GLU A 8 6.08 113.87 41.39
C GLU A 8 5.27 112.92 42.28
N THR A 9 4.07 113.31 42.73
CA THR A 9 3.19 112.44 43.52
C THR A 9 2.73 111.22 42.73
N ALA A 10 2.51 111.38 41.42
CA ALA A 10 2.19 110.27 40.54
C ALA A 10 3.34 109.25 40.41
N ALA A 11 4.59 109.71 40.34
CA ALA A 11 5.77 108.84 40.27
C ALA A 11 6.03 108.12 41.60
N GLU A 12 5.75 108.78 42.73
CA GLU A 12 5.88 108.20 44.07
C GLU A 12 4.86 107.08 44.31
N HIS A 13 3.59 107.28 43.91
CA HIS A 13 2.57 106.22 43.95
C HIS A 13 2.95 105.00 43.10
N GLU A 14 3.58 105.19 41.93
CA GLU A 14 4.05 104.08 41.08
C GLU A 14 5.21 103.33 41.73
N ARG A 15 6.13 104.04 42.41
CA ARG A 15 7.23 103.43 43.17
C ARG A 15 6.70 102.58 44.32
N ILE A 16 5.71 103.07 45.06
CA ILE A 16 5.06 102.35 46.15
C ILE A 16 4.36 101.08 45.64
N LEU A 17 3.63 101.16 44.52
CA LEU A 17 2.98 99.99 43.94
C LEU A 17 3.98 98.90 43.54
N ARG A 18 5.15 99.27 43.02
CA ARG A 18 6.23 98.31 42.72
C ARG A 18 6.87 97.70 43.96
N GLU A 19 6.94 98.45 45.04
CA GLU A 19 7.43 97.95 46.34
C GLU A 19 6.44 96.96 46.96
N ILE A 20 5.12 97.21 46.81
CA ILE A 20 4.05 96.28 47.21
C ILE A 20 4.04 95.01 46.35
N GLU A 21 4.37 95.12 45.06
CA GLU A 21 4.52 93.97 44.14
C GLU A 21 5.81 93.17 44.39
N SER A 22 6.75 93.71 45.19
CA SER A 22 7.97 93.01 45.53
C SER A 22 7.71 91.89 46.56
N THR A 23 8.58 90.89 46.59
CA THR A 23 8.48 89.77 47.55
C THR A 23 8.92 90.14 48.97
N ASP A 24 9.38 91.37 49.20
CA ASP A 24 9.85 91.82 50.52
C ASP A 24 8.66 92.33 51.36
N THR A 25 8.19 91.51 52.30
CA THR A 25 7.06 91.87 53.16
C THR A 25 7.45 92.84 54.28
N ALA A 26 8.75 93.07 54.52
CA ALA A 26 9.23 93.91 55.60
C ALA A 26 9.03 95.42 55.33
N CYS A 27 9.00 95.83 54.07
CA CYS A 27 8.82 97.24 53.69
C CYS A 27 7.35 97.66 53.52
N ILE A 28 6.41 96.71 53.40
CA ILE A 28 4.99 97.02 53.15
C ILE A 28 4.37 97.88 54.27
N GLY A 29 4.67 97.60 55.53
CA GLY A 29 4.12 98.33 56.68
C GLY A 29 4.51 99.82 56.72
N PRO A 30 5.81 100.15 56.68
CA PRO A 30 6.29 101.53 56.56
C PRO A 30 5.77 102.26 55.31
N THR A 31 5.77 101.59 54.15
CA THR A 31 5.34 102.19 52.87
C THR A 31 3.83 102.47 52.83
N LEU A 32 2.99 101.64 53.44
CA LEU A 32 1.56 101.93 53.56
C LEU A 32 1.27 103.06 54.56
N ARG A 33 2.08 103.18 55.62
CA ARG A 33 1.95 104.27 56.60
C ARG A 33 2.27 105.63 55.96
N SER A 34 3.30 105.72 55.13
CA SER A 34 3.65 106.97 54.44
C SER A 34 2.56 107.45 53.46
N VAL A 35 1.82 106.52 52.85
CA VAL A 35 0.65 106.84 52.01
C VAL A 35 -0.52 107.36 52.84
N TYR A 36 -0.76 106.77 54.01
CA TYR A 36 -1.89 107.11 54.87
C TYR A 36 -1.67 108.44 55.61
N ASP A 37 -0.41 108.74 55.98
CA ASP A 37 -0.01 110.01 56.57
C ASP A 37 -0.01 111.16 55.53
N GLY A 38 -0.01 110.83 54.23
CA GLY A 38 -0.20 111.78 53.13
C GLY A 38 -1.68 112.07 52.84
N GLU A 39 -2.02 113.33 52.53
CA GLU A 39 -3.41 113.72 52.19
C GLU A 39 -3.92 113.16 50.84
N GLU A 40 -3.10 112.39 50.10
CA GLU A 40 -3.37 111.88 48.74
C GLU A 40 -3.80 110.40 48.68
N HIS A 41 -4.15 109.77 49.81
CA HIS A 41 -4.53 108.34 49.89
C HIS A 41 -5.64 107.92 48.91
N GLY A 42 -6.61 108.81 48.62
CA GLY A 42 -7.68 108.55 47.64
C GLY A 42 -7.14 108.33 46.22
N ARG A 43 -6.16 109.12 45.80
CA ARG A 43 -5.49 108.98 44.49
C ARG A 43 -4.60 107.74 44.42
N PHE A 44 -3.96 107.37 45.53
CA PHE A 44 -3.23 106.11 45.62
C PHE A 44 -4.15 104.90 45.47
N MET A 45 -5.30 104.89 46.16
CA MET A 45 -6.30 103.81 46.05
C MET A 45 -6.84 103.68 44.63
N GLU A 46 -7.13 104.79 43.94
CA GLU A 46 -7.53 104.75 42.52
C GLU A 46 -6.45 104.12 41.63
N LYS A 47 -5.17 104.43 41.87
CA LYS A 47 -4.04 103.81 41.15
C LYS A 47 -3.86 102.33 41.47
N LEU A 48 -4.00 101.94 42.74
CA LEU A 48 -3.93 100.54 43.17
C LEU A 48 -5.06 99.73 42.53
N GLU A 49 -6.29 100.22 42.54
CA GLU A 49 -7.40 99.57 41.85
C GLU A 49 -7.16 99.48 40.33
N ALA A 50 -6.59 100.53 39.71
CA ALA A 50 -6.23 100.48 38.30
C ALA A 50 -5.18 99.40 38.02
N ARG A 51 -4.22 99.20 38.94
CA ARG A 51 -3.19 98.16 38.86
C ARG A 51 -3.79 96.76 39.00
N ILE A 52 -4.67 96.55 39.97
CA ILE A 52 -5.41 95.29 40.17
C ILE A 52 -6.22 94.95 38.91
N ARG A 53 -6.99 95.91 38.39
CA ARG A 53 -7.75 95.73 37.14
C ARG A 53 -6.86 95.39 35.94
N ASN A 54 -5.64 95.91 35.90
CA ASN A 54 -4.68 95.57 34.84
C ASN A 54 -4.18 94.12 34.97
N HIS A 55 -3.78 93.70 36.17
CA HIS A 55 -3.34 92.32 36.42
C HIS A 55 -4.45 91.30 36.20
N ASP A 56 -5.68 91.60 36.62
CA ASP A 56 -6.84 90.75 36.35
C ASP A 56 -7.06 90.59 34.83
N ARG A 57 -6.94 91.68 34.06
CA ARG A 57 -7.00 91.63 32.59
C ARG A 57 -5.87 90.82 31.98
N GLU A 58 -4.66 90.90 32.52
CA GLU A 58 -3.52 90.12 32.04
C GLU A 58 -3.68 88.62 32.34
N ILE A 59 -4.16 88.27 33.54
CA ILE A 59 -4.49 86.89 33.92
C ILE A 59 -5.60 86.36 33.02
N GLU A 60 -6.68 87.12 32.83
CA GLU A 60 -7.78 86.72 31.96
C GLU A 60 -7.32 86.53 30.51
N LYS A 61 -6.45 87.41 30.01
CA LYS A 61 -5.85 87.29 28.68
C LYS A 61 -4.97 86.04 28.55
N MET A 62 -4.14 85.74 29.56
CA MET A 62 -3.29 84.54 29.55
C MET A 62 -4.11 83.25 29.65
N CYS A 63 -5.13 83.22 30.50
CA CYS A 63 -6.08 82.12 30.59
C CYS A 63 -6.83 81.91 29.28
N ASN A 64 -7.32 83.00 28.67
CA ASN A 64 -8.00 82.98 27.38
C ASN A 64 -7.08 82.55 26.23
N PHE A 65 -5.77 82.79 26.33
CA PHE A 65 -4.82 82.36 25.31
C PHE A 65 -4.57 80.84 25.35
N HIS A 66 -4.64 80.20 26.53
CA HIS A 66 -4.25 78.80 26.70
C HIS A 66 -5.38 77.80 26.94
N TYR A 67 -6.60 78.24 27.31
CA TYR A 67 -7.70 77.30 27.60
C TYR A 67 -8.06 76.43 26.39
N GLN A 68 -8.02 76.99 25.18
CA GLN A 68 -8.40 76.24 23.98
C GLN A 68 -7.45 75.07 23.72
N GLY A 69 -6.14 75.26 23.86
CA GLY A 69 -5.15 74.19 23.69
C GLY A 69 -5.31 73.06 24.73
N PHE A 70 -5.72 73.41 25.96
CA PHE A 70 -6.06 72.42 26.98
C PHE A 70 -7.33 71.62 26.62
N VAL A 71 -8.39 72.30 26.18
CA VAL A 71 -9.65 71.67 25.74
C VAL A 71 -9.41 70.75 24.54
N ASP A 72 -8.63 71.19 23.56
CA ASP A 72 -8.28 70.40 22.40
C ASP A 72 -7.49 69.15 22.80
N SER A 73 -6.51 69.29 23.70
CA SER A 73 -5.71 68.18 24.22
C SER A 73 -6.57 67.14 24.97
N ILE A 74 -7.50 67.57 25.81
CA ILE A 74 -8.43 66.66 26.50
C ILE A 74 -9.33 65.95 25.48
N THR A 75 -9.84 66.69 24.49
CA THR A 75 -10.72 66.14 23.46
C THR A 75 -10.01 65.05 22.65
N GLU A 76 -8.77 65.31 22.22
CA GLU A 76 -7.91 64.31 21.55
C GLU A 76 -7.68 63.07 22.41
N LEU A 77 -7.37 63.24 23.70
CA LEU A 77 -7.13 62.13 24.63
C LEU A 77 -8.38 61.25 24.81
N LEU A 78 -9.56 61.87 24.87
CA LEU A 78 -10.84 61.17 24.94
C LEU A 78 -11.13 60.38 23.65
N LYS A 79 -10.80 60.92 22.47
CA LYS A 79 -10.90 60.19 21.19
C LYS A 79 -9.98 58.98 21.17
N VAL A 80 -8.70 59.16 21.50
CA VAL A 80 -7.71 58.07 21.54
C VAL A 80 -8.15 56.97 22.50
N ARG A 81 -8.69 57.33 23.67
CA ARG A 81 -9.26 56.35 24.61
C ARG A 81 -10.41 55.54 23.99
N GLY A 82 -11.30 56.20 23.24
CA GLY A 82 -12.40 55.55 22.54
C GLY A 82 -11.92 54.59 21.45
N GLU A 83 -10.92 54.99 20.66
CA GLU A 83 -10.31 54.16 19.63
C GLU A 83 -9.55 52.96 20.21
N ALA A 84 -8.77 53.17 21.28
CA ALA A 84 -8.07 52.11 21.99
C ALA A 84 -9.06 51.07 22.56
N GLN A 85 -10.21 51.50 23.05
CA GLN A 85 -11.25 50.59 23.53
C GLN A 85 -11.89 49.79 22.38
N LYS A 86 -12.14 50.41 21.23
CA LYS A 86 -12.63 49.70 20.03
C LYS A 86 -11.62 48.65 19.56
N LEU A 87 -10.35 49.02 19.47
CA LEU A 87 -9.27 48.11 19.08
C LEU A 87 -9.16 46.94 20.06
N LYS A 88 -9.21 47.22 21.37
CA LYS A 88 -9.20 46.17 22.40
C LYS A 88 -10.34 45.17 22.19
N ASN A 89 -11.56 45.66 21.95
CA ASN A 89 -12.72 44.79 21.71
C ASN A 89 -12.52 43.93 20.45
N GLN A 90 -12.07 44.53 19.35
CA GLN A 90 -11.79 43.81 18.10
C GLN A 90 -10.72 42.73 18.28
N VAL A 91 -9.62 43.03 18.99
CA VAL A 91 -8.57 42.06 19.29
C VAL A 91 -9.11 40.91 20.14
N THR A 92 -9.93 41.21 21.16
CA THR A 92 -10.52 40.16 22.00
C THR A 92 -11.49 39.28 21.22
N ASP A 93 -12.30 39.85 20.34
CA ASP A 93 -13.25 39.08 19.54
C ASP A 93 -12.56 38.23 18.48
N THR A 94 -11.52 38.78 17.84
CA THR A 94 -10.69 38.02 16.88
C THR A 94 -9.97 36.86 17.57
N ASN A 95 -9.39 37.10 18.75
CA ASN A 95 -8.76 36.03 19.53
C ASN A 95 -9.77 34.94 19.95
N ARG A 96 -10.99 35.30 20.33
CA ARG A 96 -12.06 34.33 20.63
C ARG A 96 -12.42 33.48 19.41
N LYS A 97 -12.62 34.10 18.25
CA LYS A 97 -12.93 33.39 16.99
C LYS A 97 -11.79 32.46 16.57
N LEU A 98 -10.56 32.94 16.63
CA LEU A 98 -9.38 32.12 16.33
C LEU A 98 -9.30 30.90 17.25
N GLN A 99 -9.59 31.06 18.55
CA GLN A 99 -9.60 29.95 19.49
C GLN A 99 -10.75 28.96 19.24
N SER A 100 -11.94 29.43 18.85
CA SER A 100 -13.06 28.52 18.53
C SER A 100 -12.78 27.74 17.24
N GLU A 101 -12.40 28.43 16.17
CA GLU A 101 -12.06 27.80 14.88
C GLU A 101 -10.85 26.87 15.02
N GLY A 102 -9.85 27.27 15.82
CA GLY A 102 -8.68 26.44 16.12
C GLY A 102 -9.04 25.13 16.83
N LYS A 103 -10.04 25.12 17.72
CA LYS A 103 -10.52 23.90 18.38
C LYS A 103 -11.19 22.95 17.39
N GLU A 104 -12.07 23.47 16.53
CA GLU A 104 -12.71 22.68 15.48
C GLU A 104 -11.67 22.08 14.51
N LEU A 105 -10.66 22.87 14.14
CA LEU A 105 -9.57 22.40 13.29
C LEU A 105 -8.77 21.27 13.96
N ILE A 106 -8.48 21.35 15.26
CA ILE A 106 -7.78 20.29 16.00
C ILE A 106 -8.59 18.98 15.97
N ILE A 107 -9.92 19.06 16.17
CA ILE A 107 -10.81 17.89 16.11
C ILE A 107 -10.75 17.26 14.71
N ALA A 108 -10.95 18.07 13.66
CA ALA A 108 -10.89 17.59 12.28
C ALA A 108 -9.52 16.99 11.92
N MET A 109 -8.42 17.53 12.47
CA MET A 109 -7.08 16.97 12.26
C MET A 109 -6.90 15.59 12.91
N GLU A 110 -7.43 15.37 14.11
CA GLU A 110 -7.35 14.05 14.75
C GLU A 110 -8.23 13.03 14.00
N GLU A 111 -9.42 13.43 13.54
CA GLU A 111 -10.26 12.60 12.66
C GLU A 111 -9.53 12.23 11.37
N LEU A 112 -8.89 13.20 10.71
CA LEU A 112 -8.10 12.97 9.49
C LEU A 112 -6.95 12.00 9.74
N LYS A 113 -6.29 12.10 10.90
CA LYS A 113 -5.21 11.19 11.29
C LYS A 113 -5.72 9.76 11.48
N GLN A 114 -6.89 9.58 12.12
CA GLN A 114 -7.54 8.27 12.24
C GLN A 114 -7.92 7.70 10.87
N CYS A 115 -8.53 8.51 10.00
CA CYS A 115 -8.84 8.10 8.63
C CYS A 115 -7.58 7.69 7.84
N ARG A 116 -6.47 8.43 7.99
CA ARG A 116 -5.19 8.07 7.34
C ARG A 116 -4.62 6.76 7.86
N LEU A 117 -4.74 6.48 9.16
CA LEU A 117 -4.33 5.20 9.73
C LEU A 117 -5.16 4.04 9.15
N GLN A 118 -6.48 4.21 9.10
CA GLN A 118 -7.38 3.25 8.48
C GLN A 118 -7.03 3.04 7.01
N GLN A 119 -6.81 4.11 6.25
CA GLN A 119 -6.40 4.03 4.84
C GLN A 119 -5.08 3.25 4.66
N ARG A 120 -4.08 3.48 5.52
CA ARG A 120 -2.83 2.71 5.49
C ARG A 120 -3.05 1.24 5.80
N ASN A 121 -3.88 0.93 6.79
CA ASN A 121 -4.23 -0.45 7.13
C ASN A 121 -4.96 -1.15 5.98
N ILE A 122 -5.89 -0.45 5.32
CA ILE A 122 -6.61 -0.95 4.15
C ILE A 122 -5.63 -1.19 3.00
N SER A 123 -4.78 -0.22 2.66
CA SER A 123 -3.77 -0.36 1.60
C SER A 123 -2.85 -1.55 1.86
N ALA A 124 -2.30 -1.66 3.07
CA ALA A 124 -1.44 -2.80 3.43
C ALA A 124 -2.18 -4.14 3.37
N THR A 125 -3.49 -4.16 3.61
CA THR A 125 -4.32 -5.36 3.47
C THR A 125 -4.54 -5.70 2.00
N VAL A 126 -4.84 -4.71 1.16
CA VAL A 126 -4.97 -4.88 -0.29
C VAL A 126 -3.68 -5.41 -0.90
N ASP A 127 -2.53 -4.87 -0.51
CA ASP A 127 -1.22 -5.34 -1.02
C ASP A 127 -0.99 -6.81 -0.65
N LYS A 128 -1.26 -7.19 0.61
CA LYS A 128 -1.13 -8.57 1.09
C LYS A 128 -2.09 -9.52 0.39
N LEU A 129 -3.35 -9.12 0.16
CA LEU A 129 -4.33 -9.92 -0.57
C LEU A 129 -3.93 -10.08 -2.04
N THR A 130 -3.40 -9.03 -2.65
CA THR A 130 -2.92 -9.04 -4.04
C THR A 130 -1.78 -10.05 -4.23
N LEU A 131 -0.88 -10.17 -3.24
CA LEU A 131 0.16 -11.21 -3.26
C LEU A 131 -0.40 -12.63 -3.15
N CYS A 132 -1.49 -12.82 -2.40
CA CYS A 132 -2.09 -14.13 -2.16
C CYS A 132 -3.02 -14.59 -3.29
N LEU A 133 -3.62 -13.68 -4.04
CA LEU A 133 -4.62 -13.99 -5.06
C LEU A 133 -4.10 -14.95 -6.15
N PRO A 134 -2.92 -14.75 -6.76
CA PRO A 134 -2.41 -15.66 -7.79
C PRO A 134 -2.20 -17.09 -7.27
N VAL A 135 -1.81 -17.26 -6.00
CA VAL A 135 -1.59 -18.56 -5.37
C VAL A 135 -2.91 -19.34 -5.28
N LEU A 136 -3.98 -18.65 -4.87
CA LEU A 136 -5.32 -19.24 -4.73
C LEU A 136 -5.94 -19.55 -6.10
N GLU A 137 -5.79 -18.65 -7.08
CA GLU A 137 -6.25 -18.86 -8.45
C GLU A 137 -5.56 -20.07 -9.10
N MET A 138 -4.23 -20.18 -8.94
CA MET A 138 -3.46 -21.31 -9.48
C MET A 138 -3.82 -22.63 -8.83
N TYR A 139 -4.10 -22.63 -7.52
CA TYR A 139 -4.59 -23.82 -6.82
C TYR A 139 -6.01 -24.21 -7.24
N SER A 140 -6.90 -23.24 -7.48
CA SER A 140 -8.22 -23.49 -8.04
C SER A 140 -8.13 -24.12 -9.43
N LYS A 141 -7.28 -23.54 -10.29
CA LYS A 141 -6.99 -24.05 -11.63
C LYS A 141 -6.43 -25.48 -11.61
N LEU A 142 -5.54 -25.80 -10.66
CA LEU A 142 -5.06 -27.16 -10.46
C LEU A 142 -6.21 -28.13 -10.15
N ARG A 143 -7.09 -27.77 -9.21
CA ARG A 143 -8.25 -28.60 -8.85
C ARG A 143 -9.19 -28.82 -10.02
N GLU A 144 -9.42 -27.81 -10.85
CA GLU A 144 -10.22 -27.94 -12.08
C GLU A 144 -9.54 -28.86 -13.11
N GLN A 145 -8.22 -28.74 -13.28
CA GLN A 145 -7.47 -29.61 -14.19
C GLN A 145 -7.56 -31.08 -13.77
N MET A 146 -7.47 -31.36 -12.47
CA MET A 146 -7.67 -32.72 -11.93
C MET A 146 -9.10 -33.24 -12.19
N LYS A 147 -10.14 -32.41 -11.98
CA LYS A 147 -11.52 -32.79 -12.32
C LYS A 147 -11.71 -33.09 -13.81
N SER A 148 -11.04 -32.34 -14.68
CA SER A 148 -11.10 -32.52 -16.14
C SER A 148 -10.26 -33.68 -16.67
N LYS A 149 -9.64 -34.49 -15.80
CA LYS A 149 -8.68 -35.58 -16.13
C LYS A 149 -7.49 -35.14 -16.98
N ARG A 150 -7.10 -33.86 -16.91
CA ARG A 150 -5.92 -33.33 -17.60
C ARG A 150 -4.70 -33.45 -16.68
N HIS A 151 -4.22 -34.67 -16.48
CA HIS A 151 -3.20 -34.99 -15.49
C HIS A 151 -1.84 -34.34 -15.76
N TYR A 152 -1.40 -34.27 -17.01
CA TYR A 152 -0.13 -33.63 -17.38
C TYR A 152 -0.14 -32.10 -17.18
N PRO A 153 -1.17 -31.35 -17.66
CA PRO A 153 -1.33 -29.94 -17.30
C PRO A 153 -1.44 -29.70 -15.79
N ALA A 154 -2.15 -30.57 -15.06
CA ALA A 154 -2.26 -30.49 -13.60
C ALA A 154 -0.89 -30.56 -12.92
N LEU A 155 -0.07 -31.54 -13.28
CA LEU A 155 1.27 -31.70 -12.71
C LEU A 155 2.17 -30.49 -13.00
N LYS A 156 2.12 -29.95 -14.22
CA LYS A 156 2.86 -28.73 -14.59
C LYS A 156 2.41 -27.50 -13.80
N THR A 157 1.10 -27.33 -13.60
CA THR A 157 0.54 -26.26 -12.77
C THR A 157 0.97 -26.40 -11.31
N LEU A 158 1.03 -27.63 -10.79
CA LEU A 158 1.48 -27.93 -9.43
C LEU A 158 2.97 -27.62 -9.23
N GLU A 159 3.85 -28.02 -10.15
CA GLU A 159 5.28 -27.67 -10.09
C GLU A 159 5.50 -26.15 -10.16
N HIS A 160 4.72 -25.46 -11.00
CA HIS A 160 4.80 -24.00 -11.11
C HIS A 160 4.33 -23.30 -9.82
N LEU A 161 3.25 -23.79 -9.20
CA LEU A 161 2.77 -23.32 -7.90
C LEU A 161 3.87 -23.44 -6.83
N GLU A 162 4.53 -24.61 -6.76
CA GLU A 162 5.54 -24.90 -5.74
C GLU A 162 6.80 -24.05 -5.89
N HIS A 163 7.34 -23.93 -7.11
CA HIS A 163 8.63 -23.27 -7.31
C HIS A 163 8.53 -21.76 -7.51
N THR A 164 7.40 -21.24 -7.99
CA THR A 164 7.27 -19.82 -8.34
C THR A 164 6.47 -19.02 -7.32
N TYR A 165 5.32 -19.54 -6.88
CA TYR A 165 4.37 -18.78 -6.07
C TYR A 165 4.53 -19.00 -4.57
N LEU A 166 4.69 -20.25 -4.12
CA LEU A 166 4.78 -20.57 -2.68
C LEU A 166 5.97 -19.94 -1.93
N PRO A 167 7.18 -19.78 -2.52
CA PRO A 167 8.28 -19.10 -1.83
C PRO A 167 7.94 -17.64 -1.47
N GLN A 168 7.12 -16.97 -2.29
CA GLN A 168 6.74 -15.56 -2.11
C GLN A 168 5.74 -15.33 -0.97
N VAL A 169 5.00 -16.36 -0.57
CA VAL A 169 3.93 -16.29 0.44
C VAL A 169 4.16 -17.25 1.61
N SER A 170 5.39 -17.75 1.77
CA SER A 170 5.77 -18.77 2.76
C SER A 170 5.46 -18.42 4.22
N HIS A 171 5.40 -17.13 4.57
CA HIS A 171 5.07 -16.64 5.91
C HIS A 171 3.60 -16.78 6.28
N TYR A 172 2.70 -17.01 5.31
CA TYR A 172 1.28 -17.17 5.60
C TYR A 172 0.91 -18.58 6.02
N ARG A 173 0.06 -18.69 7.05
CA ARG A 173 -0.35 -19.98 7.64
C ARG A 173 -1.07 -20.90 6.65
N PHE A 174 -1.84 -20.35 5.71
CA PHE A 174 -2.52 -21.14 4.69
C PHE A 174 -1.55 -21.79 3.69
N CYS A 175 -0.40 -21.15 3.43
CA CYS A 175 0.63 -21.70 2.53
C CYS A 175 1.27 -22.96 3.12
N LYS A 176 1.45 -23.01 4.45
CA LYS A 176 1.93 -24.23 5.13
C LYS A 176 1.00 -25.42 4.86
N VAL A 177 -0.32 -25.20 4.97
CA VAL A 177 -1.32 -26.23 4.65
C VAL A 177 -1.25 -26.65 3.19
N MET A 178 -0.99 -25.72 2.26
CA MET A 178 -0.84 -26.06 0.84
C MET A 178 0.42 -26.90 0.60
N VAL A 179 1.56 -26.51 1.18
CA VAL A 179 2.83 -27.25 1.09
C VAL A 179 2.68 -28.68 1.61
N ASP A 180 2.04 -28.86 2.76
CA ASP A 180 1.79 -30.19 3.35
C ASP A 180 0.86 -31.06 2.46
N ASN A 181 0.04 -30.44 1.60
CA ASN A 181 -0.86 -31.13 0.68
C ASN A 181 -0.25 -31.40 -0.71
N ILE A 182 0.84 -30.75 -1.10
CA ILE A 182 1.50 -30.98 -2.40
C ILE A 182 1.88 -32.46 -2.62
N PRO A 183 2.50 -33.16 -1.65
CA PRO A 183 2.86 -34.58 -1.84
C PRO A 183 1.62 -35.46 -2.06
N LYS A 184 0.53 -35.16 -1.33
CA LYS A 184 -0.74 -35.89 -1.45
C LYS A 184 -1.38 -35.67 -2.83
N LEU A 185 -1.37 -34.43 -3.33
CA LEU A 185 -1.88 -34.10 -4.66
C LEU A 185 -1.03 -34.75 -5.77
N ARG A 186 0.30 -34.82 -5.60
CA ARG A 186 1.16 -35.57 -6.53
C ARG A 186 0.79 -37.05 -6.57
N GLU A 187 0.59 -37.67 -5.41
CA GLU A 187 0.21 -39.08 -5.34
C GLU A 187 -1.20 -39.33 -5.91
N GLU A 188 -2.15 -38.43 -5.67
CA GLU A 188 -3.49 -38.51 -6.25
C GLU A 188 -3.46 -38.44 -7.78
N ILE A 189 -2.72 -37.48 -8.36
CA ILE A 189 -2.55 -37.37 -9.82
C ILE A 189 -1.88 -38.64 -10.37
N LYS A 190 -0.87 -39.17 -9.67
CA LYS A 190 -0.19 -40.42 -10.05
C LYS A 190 -1.16 -41.59 -10.07
N GLU A 191 -1.93 -41.82 -9.00
CA GLU A 191 -2.87 -42.92 -8.90
C GLU A 191 -3.96 -42.85 -9.98
N VAL A 192 -4.57 -41.67 -10.18
CA VAL A 192 -5.61 -41.50 -11.21
C VAL A 192 -5.04 -41.70 -12.62
N SER A 193 -3.85 -41.15 -12.90
CA SER A 193 -3.17 -41.35 -14.20
C SER A 193 -2.84 -42.82 -14.46
N MET A 194 -2.37 -43.52 -13.43
CA MET A 194 -2.03 -44.94 -13.53
C MET A 194 -3.28 -45.82 -13.68
N SER A 195 -4.41 -45.44 -13.07
CA SER A 195 -5.69 -46.12 -13.28
C SER A 195 -6.19 -45.93 -14.71
N ASP A 196 -6.25 -44.70 -15.21
CA ASP A 196 -6.71 -44.41 -16.58
C ASP A 196 -5.83 -45.16 -17.61
N LEU A 197 -4.52 -45.26 -17.37
CA LEU A 197 -3.60 -46.02 -18.21
C LEU A 197 -3.80 -47.54 -18.13
N LYS A 198 -4.06 -48.09 -16.94
CA LYS A 198 -4.41 -49.51 -16.76
C LYS A 198 -5.70 -49.84 -17.52
N ASP A 199 -6.72 -48.99 -17.41
CA ASP A 199 -8.00 -49.15 -18.11
C ASP A 199 -7.83 -49.07 -19.63
N PHE A 200 -7.01 -48.13 -20.12
CA PHE A 200 -6.66 -48.02 -21.53
C PHE A 200 -5.97 -49.30 -22.05
N LEU A 201 -4.97 -49.81 -21.34
CA LEU A 201 -4.26 -51.03 -21.73
C LEU A 201 -5.15 -52.27 -21.68
N GLU A 202 -6.04 -52.35 -20.69
CA GLU A 202 -7.03 -53.43 -20.62
C GLU A 202 -8.04 -53.35 -21.77
N SER A 203 -8.42 -52.14 -22.19
CA SER A 203 -9.23 -51.92 -23.40
C SER A 203 -8.48 -52.36 -24.67
N ILE A 204 -7.20 -52.00 -24.80
CA ILE A 204 -6.36 -52.48 -25.91
C ILE A 204 -6.29 -54.00 -25.90
N ARG A 205 -6.05 -54.63 -24.74
CA ARG A 205 -5.98 -56.10 -24.62
C ARG A 205 -7.24 -56.76 -25.18
N LYS A 206 -8.43 -56.27 -24.78
CA LYS A 206 -9.73 -56.75 -25.26
C LYS A 206 -9.93 -56.60 -26.78
N HIS A 207 -9.47 -55.49 -27.36
CA HIS A 207 -9.60 -55.25 -28.81
C HIS A 207 -8.51 -55.94 -29.64
N SER A 208 -7.33 -56.15 -29.06
CA SER A 208 -6.19 -56.80 -29.71
C SER A 208 -6.46 -58.26 -30.06
N ASP A 209 -7.28 -58.96 -29.27
CA ASP A 209 -7.72 -60.33 -29.58
C ASP A 209 -8.59 -60.36 -30.86
N LYS A 210 -9.46 -59.36 -31.04
CA LYS A 210 -10.31 -59.23 -32.25
C LYS A 210 -9.48 -58.81 -33.47
N ILE A 211 -8.57 -57.85 -33.32
CA ILE A 211 -7.65 -57.44 -34.39
C ILE A 211 -6.75 -58.61 -34.80
N GLY A 212 -6.23 -59.36 -33.82
CA GLY A 212 -5.46 -60.58 -34.05
C GLY A 212 -6.27 -61.66 -34.78
N GLU A 213 -7.55 -61.86 -34.43
CA GLU A 213 -8.43 -62.79 -35.14
C GLU A 213 -8.67 -62.36 -36.61
N MET A 214 -8.97 -61.08 -36.84
CA MET A 214 -9.18 -60.54 -38.19
C MET A 214 -7.92 -60.62 -39.06
N ALA A 215 -6.78 -60.19 -38.52
CA ALA A 215 -5.48 -60.31 -39.20
C ALA A 215 -5.17 -61.77 -39.57
N MET A 216 -5.48 -62.71 -38.67
CA MET A 216 -5.24 -64.14 -38.92
C MET A 216 -6.25 -64.76 -39.89
N LYS A 217 -7.49 -64.26 -39.97
CA LYS A 217 -8.43 -64.59 -41.05
C LYS A 217 -7.91 -64.09 -42.40
N GLN A 218 -7.37 -62.87 -42.46
CA GLN A 218 -6.76 -62.30 -43.66
C GLN A 218 -5.56 -63.14 -44.17
N VAL A 219 -4.69 -63.58 -43.25
CA VAL A 219 -3.52 -64.42 -43.58
C VAL A 219 -3.95 -65.82 -44.07
N ARG A 220 -5.04 -66.37 -43.55
CA ARG A 220 -5.61 -67.65 -44.03
C ARG A 220 -6.25 -67.51 -45.41
N ALA A 221 -6.83 -66.35 -45.73
CA ALA A 221 -7.44 -66.06 -47.02
C ALA A 221 -6.40 -65.80 -48.14
N CYS A 222 -5.17 -65.41 -47.81
CA CYS A 222 -4.13 -65.12 -48.80
C CYS A 222 -2.78 -65.78 -48.46
N PRO A 223 -2.50 -67.02 -48.95
CA PRO A 223 -1.29 -67.79 -48.62
C PRO A 223 0.04 -67.15 -49.05
N VAL A 224 0.00 -66.19 -49.97
CA VAL A 224 1.18 -65.51 -50.51
C VAL A 224 1.81 -64.58 -49.46
N TRP A 225 1.01 -63.96 -48.60
CA TRP A 225 1.47 -63.12 -47.50
C TRP A 225 2.05 -63.94 -46.33
N GLY A 226 1.50 -65.13 -46.09
CA GLY A 226 2.00 -66.05 -45.05
C GLY A 226 3.45 -66.49 -45.27
N ARG A 227 3.89 -66.68 -46.52
CA ARG A 227 5.30 -66.99 -46.82
C ARG A 227 6.23 -65.78 -46.65
N ARG A 228 5.78 -64.58 -47.03
CA ARG A 228 6.56 -63.34 -46.95
C ARG A 228 6.78 -62.89 -45.49
N MET A 229 5.79 -63.09 -44.63
CA MET A 229 5.84 -62.74 -43.21
C MET A 229 6.67 -63.74 -42.37
N VAL A 230 6.67 -65.03 -42.73
CA VAL A 230 7.55 -66.03 -42.09
C VAL A 230 9.02 -65.79 -42.45
N LEU A 231 9.30 -65.37 -43.69
CA LEU A 231 10.66 -65.07 -44.15
C LEU A 231 11.24 -63.84 -43.43
N TYR A 232 10.46 -62.77 -43.28
CA TYR A 232 10.88 -61.57 -42.53
C TYR A 232 11.08 -61.84 -41.03
N GLY A 233 10.26 -62.71 -40.43
CA GLY A 233 10.41 -63.12 -39.03
C GLY A 233 11.60 -64.04 -38.79
N TYR A 234 11.89 -64.98 -39.69
CA TYR A 234 13.05 -65.89 -39.54
C TYR A 234 14.39 -65.18 -39.77
N ILE A 235 14.44 -64.20 -40.67
CA ILE A 235 15.68 -63.48 -40.98
C ILE A 235 16.04 -62.45 -39.88
N LYS A 236 15.07 -61.90 -39.15
CA LYS A 236 15.32 -60.87 -38.12
C LYS A 236 15.44 -61.38 -36.68
N LEU A 237 15.08 -62.63 -36.40
CA LEU A 237 15.21 -63.27 -35.06
C LEU A 237 16.56 -63.96 -34.82
N MET A 238 17.47 -63.96 -35.79
CA MET A 238 18.81 -64.56 -35.66
C MET A 238 19.89 -63.46 -35.57
N VAL A 239 19.93 -62.80 -34.42
CA VAL A 239 21.12 -62.12 -33.86
C VAL A 239 21.25 -62.64 -32.41
N PRO A 240 22.43 -63.07 -31.98
CA PRO A 240 22.60 -64.34 -31.26
C PRO A 240 22.37 -64.23 -29.76
N LEU A 241 21.66 -65.21 -29.20
CA LEU A 241 21.91 -65.69 -27.83
C LEU A 241 22.59 -67.07 -27.93
N ASP A 242 23.79 -67.10 -27.36
CA ASP A 242 24.66 -68.20 -26.95
C ASP A 242 24.17 -69.66 -27.15
N LEU A 243 24.99 -70.46 -27.83
CA LEU A 243 24.77 -71.89 -28.13
C LEU A 243 25.71 -72.78 -27.30
N GLY A 244 25.14 -73.41 -26.27
CA GLY A 244 25.68 -74.62 -25.64
C GLY A 244 25.05 -75.87 -26.27
N SER A 245 25.90 -76.80 -26.72
CA SER A 245 25.60 -78.09 -27.36
C SER A 245 24.74 -79.01 -26.49
N ASP A 246 23.73 -79.69 -27.08
CA ASP A 246 23.81 -81.16 -27.26
C ASP A 246 22.66 -81.78 -28.09
N ARG A 247 23.05 -82.88 -28.76
CA ARG A 247 22.34 -83.77 -29.69
C ARG A 247 21.11 -84.44 -29.00
N THR A 248 20.02 -84.88 -29.65
CA THR A 248 19.91 -85.92 -30.71
C THR A 248 18.51 -85.94 -31.37
N ARG A 249 18.50 -86.29 -32.67
CA ARG A 249 17.52 -87.07 -33.47
C ARG A 249 16.13 -87.42 -32.88
N GLY A 250 15.08 -87.16 -33.66
CA GLY A 250 13.79 -87.87 -33.57
C GLY A 250 12.65 -87.16 -34.31
N ASN A 251 12.26 -87.68 -35.48
CA ASN A 251 11.08 -87.23 -36.23
C ASN A 251 9.84 -87.95 -35.69
N GLY A 252 8.74 -87.22 -35.48
CA GLY A 252 7.42 -87.85 -35.35
C GLY A 252 6.46 -87.24 -34.34
N PHE A 253 5.94 -86.03 -34.61
CA PHE A 253 4.57 -85.68 -34.20
C PHE A 253 4.01 -84.66 -35.20
N LYS A 254 3.07 -85.12 -36.05
CA LYS A 254 2.15 -84.24 -36.80
C LYS A 254 1.33 -83.46 -35.78
N LEU A 255 1.83 -82.30 -35.37
CA LEU A 255 1.08 -81.36 -34.57
C LEU A 255 -0.11 -80.88 -35.40
N ARG A 256 -1.31 -80.91 -34.82
CA ARG A 256 -2.47 -80.14 -35.29
C ARG A 256 -2.09 -78.65 -35.25
N GLN A 257 -1.42 -78.21 -36.31
CA GLN A 257 -0.58 -77.00 -36.38
C GLN A 257 -1.39 -75.70 -36.37
N GLY A 258 -2.70 -75.79 -36.65
CA GLY A 258 -3.58 -74.63 -36.88
C GLY A 258 -4.18 -73.99 -35.64
N LYS A 259 -4.22 -74.65 -34.48
CA LYS A 259 -4.74 -74.06 -33.22
C LYS A 259 -3.63 -73.73 -32.22
N PHE A 260 -2.64 -74.61 -32.10
CA PHE A 260 -1.54 -74.46 -31.13
C PHE A 260 -0.65 -73.23 -31.41
N ARG A 261 -0.27 -72.97 -32.66
CA ARG A 261 0.56 -71.80 -33.02
C ARG A 261 -0.17 -70.46 -32.87
N LEU A 262 -1.49 -70.47 -32.99
CA LEU A 262 -2.35 -69.30 -32.93
C LEU A 262 -2.54 -68.81 -31.49
N ASP A 263 -2.85 -69.73 -30.58
CA ASP A 263 -2.94 -69.41 -29.15
C ASP A 263 -1.58 -69.01 -28.59
N ILE A 264 -0.49 -69.64 -29.03
CA ILE A 264 0.87 -69.25 -28.64
C ILE A 264 1.17 -67.82 -29.13
N ARG A 265 0.97 -67.47 -30.41
CA ARG A 265 1.30 -66.11 -30.90
C ARG A 265 0.38 -65.02 -30.34
N ARG A 266 -0.93 -65.28 -30.21
CA ARG A 266 -1.91 -64.36 -29.59
C ARG A 266 -1.56 -64.09 -28.12
N LYS A 267 -1.24 -65.13 -27.36
CA LYS A 267 -0.79 -65.02 -25.97
C LYS A 267 0.62 -64.42 -25.87
N PHE A 268 1.52 -64.65 -26.82
CA PHE A 268 2.88 -64.11 -26.79
C PHE A 268 2.93 -62.60 -27.03
N PHE A 269 2.14 -62.07 -27.97
CA PHE A 269 2.11 -60.61 -28.22
C PHE A 269 1.54 -59.87 -27.01
N THR A 270 0.40 -60.32 -26.49
CA THR A 270 -0.22 -59.77 -25.28
C THR A 270 0.66 -59.97 -24.04
N GLN A 271 1.21 -61.17 -23.80
CA GLN A 271 2.08 -61.40 -22.62
C GLN A 271 3.43 -60.68 -22.68
N ARG A 272 4.00 -60.41 -23.87
CA ARG A 272 5.28 -59.68 -23.98
C ARG A 272 5.08 -58.18 -23.81
N VAL A 273 4.03 -57.60 -24.41
CA VAL A 273 3.65 -56.21 -24.15
C VAL A 273 3.34 -56.03 -22.66
N VAL A 274 2.57 -56.95 -22.06
CA VAL A 274 2.27 -56.95 -20.62
C VAL A 274 3.53 -57.17 -19.75
N ARG A 275 4.46 -58.06 -20.12
CA ARG A 275 5.70 -58.28 -19.35
C ARG A 275 6.67 -57.10 -19.42
N HIS A 276 6.82 -56.47 -20.59
CA HIS A 276 7.65 -55.27 -20.74
C HIS A 276 7.04 -54.11 -19.98
N TRP A 277 5.71 -54.02 -19.97
CA TRP A 277 4.95 -53.06 -19.18
C TRP A 277 5.01 -53.29 -17.67
N ASN A 278 4.95 -54.53 -17.19
CA ASN A 278 5.09 -54.86 -15.77
C ASN A 278 6.48 -54.51 -15.19
N ARG A 279 7.46 -54.20 -16.05
CA ARG A 279 8.81 -53.72 -15.67
C ARG A 279 8.95 -52.18 -15.69
N LEU A 280 7.91 -51.46 -16.11
CA LEU A 280 7.84 -50.01 -16.16
C LEU A 280 7.16 -49.27 -14.98
N PRO A 281 6.39 -49.87 -14.04
CA PRO A 281 5.54 -49.09 -13.15
C PRO A 281 6.23 -48.46 -11.94
N LYS A 282 7.48 -48.82 -11.59
CA LYS A 282 8.15 -48.27 -10.40
C LYS A 282 9.21 -47.26 -10.78
N GLU A 283 10.09 -47.60 -11.70
CA GLU A 283 11.28 -46.81 -12.02
C GLU A 283 10.92 -45.56 -12.84
N ALA A 284 9.98 -45.66 -13.78
CA ALA A 284 9.55 -44.50 -14.57
C ALA A 284 8.67 -43.53 -13.75
N VAL A 285 7.97 -44.06 -12.75
CA VAL A 285 6.92 -43.37 -11.99
C VAL A 285 7.48 -42.68 -10.74
N ASP A 286 8.53 -43.21 -10.12
CA ASP A 286 9.25 -42.57 -9.00
C ASP A 286 10.27 -41.52 -9.49
N ALA A 287 9.88 -40.75 -10.49
CA ALA A 287 10.71 -39.67 -11.03
C ALA A 287 10.51 -38.40 -10.19
N PRO A 288 11.59 -37.81 -9.65
CA PRO A 288 11.50 -36.64 -8.78
C PRO A 288 11.09 -35.35 -9.53
N SER A 289 11.01 -35.38 -10.86
CA SER A 289 10.64 -34.22 -11.70
C SER A 289 9.95 -34.63 -13.00
N LEU A 290 9.14 -33.73 -13.57
CA LEU A 290 8.49 -33.91 -14.88
C LEU A 290 9.48 -34.29 -16.00
N GLN A 291 10.69 -33.73 -16.00
CA GLN A 291 11.74 -34.06 -16.97
C GLN A 291 12.22 -35.51 -16.81
N ALA A 292 12.40 -35.96 -15.58
CA ALA A 292 12.77 -37.34 -15.30
C ALA A 292 11.64 -38.32 -15.66
N PHE A 293 10.38 -37.95 -15.40
CA PHE A 293 9.22 -38.75 -15.78
C PHE A 293 9.10 -38.88 -17.31
N LYS A 294 9.20 -37.75 -18.01
CA LYS A 294 9.15 -37.71 -19.48
C LYS A 294 10.29 -38.50 -20.11
N ALA A 295 11.54 -38.30 -19.66
CA ALA A 295 12.69 -39.03 -20.17
C ALA A 295 12.55 -40.55 -19.95
N ARG A 296 12.06 -40.96 -18.78
CA ARG A 296 11.84 -42.38 -18.48
C ARG A 296 10.68 -42.97 -19.29
N MET A 297 9.61 -42.20 -19.54
CA MET A 297 8.52 -42.59 -20.44
C MET A 297 8.95 -42.65 -21.91
N ASP A 298 9.77 -41.71 -22.38
CA ASP A 298 10.25 -41.70 -23.77
C ASP A 298 11.19 -42.89 -24.05
N VAL A 299 12.00 -43.29 -23.06
CA VAL A 299 12.82 -44.53 -23.14
C VAL A 299 11.92 -45.78 -23.15
N ALA A 300 10.87 -45.78 -22.32
CA ALA A 300 9.89 -46.85 -22.25
C ALA A 300 9.13 -47.06 -23.57
N LEU A 301 8.58 -45.96 -24.11
CA LEU A 301 7.78 -45.95 -25.31
C LEU A 301 8.64 -46.06 -26.58
N GLY A 302 9.87 -45.54 -26.57
CA GLY A 302 10.84 -45.72 -27.66
C GLY A 302 11.20 -47.19 -27.86
N SER A 303 11.31 -47.95 -26.77
CA SER A 303 11.45 -49.41 -26.87
C SER A 303 10.22 -50.04 -27.52
N LEU A 304 8.99 -49.72 -27.09
CA LEU A 304 7.72 -50.21 -27.65
C LEU A 304 7.45 -49.79 -29.10
N GLY A 305 7.85 -48.58 -29.50
CA GLY A 305 7.73 -48.06 -30.87
C GLY A 305 8.63 -48.81 -31.84
N CYS A 306 9.87 -49.14 -31.44
CA CYS A 306 10.72 -50.07 -32.18
C CYS A 306 10.05 -51.45 -32.35
N TRP A 307 9.27 -51.93 -31.36
CA TRP A 307 8.57 -53.23 -31.44
C TRP A 307 7.36 -53.22 -32.37
N LEU A 308 6.54 -52.16 -32.37
CA LEU A 308 5.37 -52.03 -33.25
C LEU A 308 5.77 -51.93 -34.73
N VAL A 309 6.84 -51.19 -35.04
CA VAL A 309 7.40 -51.08 -36.41
C VAL A 309 8.03 -52.40 -36.88
N THR A 310 8.47 -53.27 -35.97
CA THR A 310 8.92 -54.63 -36.33
C THR A 310 7.80 -55.67 -36.48
N CYS A 311 6.55 -55.33 -36.14
CA CYS A 311 5.40 -56.24 -36.18
C CYS A 311 4.34 -55.89 -37.26
N THR A 312 4.55 -54.84 -38.05
CA THR A 312 3.77 -54.51 -39.26
C THR A 312 4.54 -54.92 -40.51
#